data_AF-A0A543PTZ8-F1
#
_entry.id   AF-A0A543PTZ8-F1
#
_cell.length_a   1.000
_cell.length_b   1.000
_cell.length_c   1.000
_cell.angle_alpha   90.00
_cell.angle_beta   90.00
_cell.angle_gamma   90.00
#
_symmetry.space_group_name_H-M   'P 1'
#
loop_
_entity.id
_entity.type
_entity.pdbx_description
1 polymer ?
#
loop_
_entity_poly.entity_id
_entity_poly.type
_entity_poly.pdbx_seq_one_letter_code
_entity_poly.pdbx_strand_id
1 'polypeptide(L)'
;MRASDVGIEIGTGEAGPHNAITDVEGVRVGYSTIVHGEGELTVGQGPVRTGVTVVLPHGGRPSTEPVFAGYHRLNGFGELTGLEWLHESGMLSSPIALTNTDSVGVVRDTLIRRETRIPGRMPIMLPVVGETWDGILNDISGQHVTAEHVHAAHDDARGGPIAEGNVGGGTGTQCYGFKGGTGTASRVVELGERRFTIGVLVQANHGDRKHFEVNGVPIGHVLTKKDVPFPRMSEITRVPPPGTGSVLAVVATDAPLLPHQLNRLAQRAGLGIAKFGARGDNYSGDLMIAFSTAAHGMPDQGPGARTAVGLQVEMLALEYFDTLFGAVIEATAEAILNAMLQAETMTGRDGLTVHALDGERLAGILDRYGRRRFSLR
;
A
#
# COMPACT_ATOMS: atom_id res chain seq x y z
N MET A 1 9.38 13.06 7.06
CA MET A 1 10.71 12.72 6.50
C MET A 1 10.75 11.21 6.23
N ARG A 2 11.62 10.72 5.36
CA ARG A 2 11.82 9.27 5.13
C ARG A 2 12.87 8.68 6.06
N ALA A 3 12.90 7.34 6.15
CA ALA A 3 13.92 6.60 6.90
C ALA A 3 15.33 6.96 6.42
N SER A 4 15.53 7.09 5.11
CA SER A 4 16.79 7.51 4.49
C SER A 4 17.24 8.91 4.92
N ASP A 5 16.31 9.85 5.09
CA ASP A 5 16.61 11.25 5.42
C ASP A 5 17.20 11.36 6.83
N VAL A 6 16.76 10.47 7.72
CA VAL A 6 17.31 10.31 9.07
C VAL A 6 18.31 9.16 9.14
N GLY A 7 18.84 8.67 8.02
CA GLY A 7 19.90 7.68 7.95
C GLY A 7 19.60 6.34 8.63
N ILE A 8 18.32 5.97 8.75
CA ILE A 8 17.88 4.65 9.20
C ILE A 8 17.92 3.72 8.00
N GLU A 9 18.80 2.73 8.03
CA GLU A 9 18.92 1.74 6.96
C GLU A 9 17.95 0.58 7.19
N ILE A 10 17.23 0.17 6.14
CA ILE A 10 16.35 -0.98 6.13
C ILE A 10 16.84 -1.97 5.08
N GLY A 11 17.52 -3.02 5.54
CA GLY A 11 18.21 -3.95 4.66
C GLY A 11 19.45 -3.36 3.98
N THR A 12 19.87 -3.97 2.87
CA THR A 12 21.15 -3.68 2.20
C THR A 12 21.02 -3.34 0.71
N GLY A 13 19.82 -3.44 0.14
CA GLY A 13 19.59 -3.16 -1.27
C GLY A 13 19.62 -1.67 -1.60
N GLU A 14 20.00 -1.36 -2.83
CA GLU A 14 20.03 0.00 -3.38
C GLU A 14 18.61 0.43 -3.78
N ALA A 15 18.20 1.64 -3.39
CA ALA A 15 16.93 2.22 -3.81
C ALA A 15 16.98 2.80 -5.23
N GLY A 16 15.84 2.85 -5.91
CA GLY A 16 15.68 3.62 -7.14
C GLY A 16 15.75 5.13 -6.90
N PRO A 17 15.76 5.94 -7.97
CA PRO A 17 16.00 7.40 -7.88
C PRO A 17 14.95 8.15 -7.04
N HIS A 18 13.72 7.67 -6.99
CA HIS A 18 12.66 8.26 -6.16
C HIS A 18 12.39 7.46 -4.88
N ASN A 19 13.06 6.32 -4.68
CA ASN A 19 12.76 5.36 -3.64
C ASN A 19 11.24 5.17 -3.49
N ALA A 20 10.57 4.83 -4.59
CA ALA A 20 9.12 4.79 -4.69
C ALA A 20 8.64 3.74 -5.70
N ILE A 21 7.37 3.32 -5.60
CA ILE A 21 6.78 2.35 -6.53
C ILE A 21 6.87 2.81 -8.00
N THR A 22 6.86 4.12 -8.21
CA THR A 22 6.98 4.81 -9.49
C THR A 22 8.38 4.78 -10.10
N ASP A 23 9.37 4.24 -9.41
CA ASP A 23 10.67 3.89 -10.02
C ASP A 23 10.54 2.74 -11.03
N VAL A 24 9.49 1.91 -10.91
CA VAL A 24 9.15 0.95 -11.95
C VAL A 24 8.54 1.72 -13.13
N GLU A 25 9.21 1.66 -14.28
CA GLU A 25 8.84 2.47 -15.44
C GLU A 25 7.37 2.29 -15.84
N GLY A 26 6.72 3.42 -16.12
CA GLY A 26 5.31 3.47 -16.53
C GLY A 26 4.32 3.52 -15.36
N VAL A 27 4.68 3.03 -14.17
CA VAL A 27 3.79 3.03 -12.99
C VAL A 27 3.48 4.46 -12.56
N ARG A 28 2.21 4.71 -12.21
CA ARG A 28 1.74 6.03 -11.75
C ARG A 28 0.89 5.89 -10.51
N VAL A 29 0.94 6.90 -9.63
CA VAL A 29 0.12 6.96 -8.43
C VAL A 29 -0.56 8.32 -8.35
N GLY A 30 -1.84 8.34 -7.99
CA GLY A 30 -2.62 9.55 -7.77
C GLY A 30 -3.53 9.44 -6.56
N TYR A 31 -3.94 10.59 -6.03
CA TYR A 31 -4.61 10.68 -4.73
C TYR A 31 -5.84 11.59 -4.77
N SER A 32 -6.81 11.27 -3.93
CA SER A 32 -7.84 12.20 -3.47
C SER A 32 -7.88 12.12 -1.95
N THR A 33 -7.37 13.15 -1.28
CA THR A 33 -7.33 13.28 0.19
C THR A 33 -8.52 14.09 0.67
N ILE A 34 -9.32 13.55 1.59
CA ILE A 34 -10.58 14.14 2.05
C ILE A 34 -10.48 14.43 3.55
N VAL A 35 -10.38 15.71 3.90
CA VAL A 35 -10.28 16.20 5.28
C VAL A 35 -11.22 17.38 5.47
N HIS A 36 -12.24 17.24 6.32
CA HIS A 36 -13.09 18.35 6.75
C HIS A 36 -13.85 18.03 8.04
N GLY A 37 -14.36 19.07 8.71
CA GLY A 37 -15.06 18.95 9.99
C GLY A 37 -14.12 18.64 11.18
N GLU A 38 -14.60 18.97 12.37
CA GLU A 38 -13.94 18.78 13.67
C GLU A 38 -15.00 18.51 14.75
N GLY A 39 -14.58 18.03 15.93
CA GLY A 39 -15.46 17.81 17.08
C GLY A 39 -16.09 16.41 17.13
N GLU A 40 -17.26 16.32 17.76
CA GLU A 40 -18.00 15.08 17.97
C GLU A 40 -18.44 14.45 16.64
N LEU A 41 -18.43 13.11 16.60
CA LEU A 41 -18.93 12.36 15.46
C LEU A 41 -20.42 12.63 15.21
N THR A 42 -20.74 13.17 14.04
CA THR A 42 -22.09 13.14 13.48
C THR A 42 -22.07 12.31 12.20
N VAL A 43 -22.64 11.11 12.25
CA VAL A 43 -22.63 10.16 11.12
C VAL A 43 -23.25 10.80 9.88
N GLY A 44 -22.54 10.72 8.76
CA GLY A 44 -22.92 11.34 7.49
C GLY A 44 -22.52 12.81 7.36
N GLN A 45 -21.87 13.40 8.38
CA GLN A 45 -21.37 14.78 8.35
C GLN A 45 -19.88 14.88 8.66
N GLY A 46 -19.34 13.99 9.49
CA GLY A 46 -17.93 13.99 9.87
C GLY A 46 -17.71 14.03 11.38
N PRO A 47 -16.47 14.33 11.82
CA PRO A 47 -15.29 14.68 11.03
C PRO A 47 -14.85 13.63 10.01
N VAL A 48 -14.39 14.06 8.84
CA VAL A 48 -13.97 13.20 7.72
C VAL A 48 -12.46 13.20 7.59
N ARG A 49 -11.84 12.02 7.59
CA ARG A 49 -10.39 11.81 7.47
C ARG A 49 -10.13 10.57 6.61
N THR A 50 -10.37 10.65 5.31
CA THR A 50 -10.30 9.49 4.41
C THR A 50 -9.86 9.87 3.01
N GLY A 51 -9.90 8.94 2.05
CA GLY A 51 -9.61 9.24 0.67
C GLY A 51 -9.50 8.02 -0.23
N VAL A 52 -8.91 8.24 -1.40
CA VAL A 52 -8.66 7.23 -2.42
C VAL A 52 -7.22 7.38 -2.92
N THR A 53 -6.51 6.27 -3.02
CA THR A 53 -5.23 6.17 -3.74
C THR A 53 -5.44 5.29 -4.97
N VAL A 54 -4.97 5.71 -6.13
CA VAL A 54 -5.03 4.92 -7.38
C VAL A 54 -3.62 4.63 -7.85
N VAL A 55 -3.33 3.37 -8.15
CA VAL A 55 -2.10 2.90 -8.79
C VAL A 55 -2.44 2.42 -10.20
N LEU A 56 -1.82 3.04 -11.20
CA LEU A 56 -1.88 2.62 -12.60
C LEU A 56 -0.62 1.79 -12.92
N PRO A 57 -0.76 0.56 -13.47
CA PRO A 57 0.39 -0.27 -13.78
C PRO A 57 1.24 0.29 -14.93
N HIS A 58 0.66 1.12 -15.81
CA HIS A 58 1.35 1.84 -16.88
C HIS A 58 0.54 3.09 -17.29
N GLY A 59 1.08 3.91 -18.20
CA GLY A 59 0.41 5.13 -18.70
C GLY A 59 -0.70 4.89 -19.74
N GLY A 60 -0.91 3.65 -20.17
CA GLY A 60 -1.97 3.22 -21.09
C GLY A 60 -3.27 2.85 -20.35
N ARG A 61 -4.06 1.96 -20.95
CA ARG A 61 -5.31 1.46 -20.34
C ARG A 61 -5.16 -0.01 -19.97
N PRO A 62 -5.19 -0.37 -18.67
CA PRO A 62 -5.07 -1.77 -18.25
C PRO A 62 -6.18 -2.67 -18.81
N SER A 63 -7.37 -2.11 -19.09
CA SER A 63 -8.49 -2.84 -19.68
C SER A 63 -8.22 -3.35 -21.10
N THR A 64 -7.25 -2.76 -21.80
CA THR A 64 -6.92 -3.06 -23.20
C THR A 64 -5.50 -3.57 -23.37
N GLU A 65 -4.65 -3.25 -22.40
CA GLU A 65 -3.25 -3.64 -22.33
C GLU A 65 -2.98 -4.19 -20.91
N PRO A 66 -3.54 -5.37 -20.57
CA PRO A 66 -3.42 -5.92 -19.24
C PRO A 66 -1.99 -6.35 -18.93
N VAL A 67 -1.66 -6.40 -17.64
CA VAL A 67 -0.36 -6.90 -17.15
C VAL A 67 -0.54 -8.18 -16.34
N PHE A 68 0.53 -8.98 -16.22
CA PHE A 68 0.50 -10.10 -15.30
C PHE A 68 0.50 -9.63 -13.86
N ALA A 69 -0.27 -10.31 -13.02
CA ALA A 69 -0.40 -10.05 -11.59
C ALA A 69 -0.57 -11.35 -10.79
N GLY A 70 -0.31 -11.23 -9.50
CA GLY A 70 -0.52 -12.25 -8.48
C GLY A 70 -0.84 -11.61 -7.15
N TYR A 71 -1.28 -12.38 -6.17
CA TYR A 71 -1.68 -11.89 -4.86
C TYR A 71 -1.31 -12.88 -3.75
N HIS A 72 -1.28 -12.39 -2.52
CA HIS A 72 -1.17 -13.20 -1.32
C HIS A 72 -2.01 -12.61 -0.20
N ARG A 73 -2.64 -13.49 0.57
CA ARG A 73 -3.40 -13.14 1.77
C ARG A 73 -2.67 -13.70 2.98
N LEU A 74 -2.08 -12.83 3.78
CA LEU A 74 -1.48 -13.22 5.06
C LEU A 74 -2.57 -13.42 6.12
N ASN A 75 -3.51 -12.47 6.22
CA ASN A 75 -4.73 -12.60 7.03
C ASN A 75 -5.93 -11.95 6.33
N GLY A 76 -7.09 -12.59 6.40
CA GLY A 76 -8.26 -12.28 5.57
C GLY A 76 -9.32 -11.37 6.18
N PHE A 77 -9.00 -10.63 7.24
CA PHE A 77 -9.95 -9.71 7.87
C PHE A 77 -10.00 -8.36 7.13
N GLY A 78 -10.34 -8.38 5.85
CA GLY A 78 -10.43 -7.19 5.00
C GLY A 78 -10.74 -7.56 3.56
N GLU A 79 -11.08 -6.55 2.75
CA GLU A 79 -11.53 -6.76 1.37
C GLU A 79 -10.51 -6.31 0.32
N LEU A 80 -10.42 -7.13 -0.73
CA LEU A 80 -9.70 -6.84 -1.97
C LEU A 80 -10.52 -7.42 -3.13
N THR A 81 -11.17 -6.57 -3.92
CA THR A 81 -12.06 -7.00 -4.99
C THR A 81 -11.28 -7.49 -6.21
N GLY A 82 -11.96 -8.16 -7.15
CA GLY A 82 -11.36 -8.58 -8.43
C GLY A 82 -10.44 -9.81 -8.34
N LEU A 83 -10.22 -10.34 -7.14
CA LEU A 83 -9.28 -11.45 -6.90
C LEU A 83 -9.65 -12.74 -7.62
N GLU A 84 -10.93 -13.06 -7.82
CA GLU A 84 -11.34 -14.30 -8.49
C GLU A 84 -10.80 -14.38 -9.93
N TRP A 85 -10.92 -13.29 -10.70
CA TRP A 85 -10.38 -13.25 -12.05
C TRP A 85 -8.86 -13.17 -12.06
N LEU A 86 -8.27 -12.44 -11.12
CA LEU A 86 -6.83 -12.37 -10.97
C LEU A 86 -6.24 -13.75 -10.61
N HIS A 87 -6.91 -14.53 -9.77
CA HIS A 87 -6.53 -15.90 -9.43
C HIS A 87 -6.61 -16.85 -10.62
N GLU A 88 -7.71 -16.78 -11.38
CA GLU A 88 -7.96 -17.64 -12.54
C GLU A 88 -7.02 -17.34 -13.71
N SER A 89 -6.90 -16.06 -14.07
CA SER A 89 -6.20 -15.63 -15.29
C SER A 89 -4.78 -15.13 -15.05
N GLY A 90 -4.47 -14.68 -13.83
CA GLY A 90 -3.23 -13.98 -13.55
C GLY A 90 -3.13 -12.60 -14.17
N MET A 91 -4.25 -11.99 -14.56
CA MET A 91 -4.28 -10.74 -15.30
C MET A 91 -4.85 -9.60 -14.47
N LEU A 92 -4.10 -8.49 -14.43
CA LEU A 92 -4.59 -7.20 -13.94
C LEU A 92 -5.03 -6.36 -15.13
N SER A 93 -6.34 -6.23 -15.29
CA SER A 93 -6.98 -5.47 -16.37
C SER A 93 -7.66 -4.18 -15.89
N SER A 94 -7.24 -3.66 -14.74
CA SER A 94 -7.74 -2.44 -14.13
C SER A 94 -6.63 -1.65 -13.43
N PRO A 95 -6.87 -0.37 -13.11
CA PRO A 95 -6.18 0.28 -12.00
C PRO A 95 -6.34 -0.52 -10.70
N ILE A 96 -5.40 -0.36 -9.76
CA ILE A 96 -5.58 -0.79 -8.37
C ILE A 96 -5.98 0.45 -7.57
N ALA A 97 -7.05 0.38 -6.77
CA ALA A 97 -7.44 1.48 -5.89
C ALA A 97 -7.46 1.05 -4.42
N LEU A 98 -7.03 1.94 -3.53
CA LEU A 98 -6.99 1.75 -2.08
C LEU A 98 -7.84 2.82 -1.40
N THR A 99 -8.71 2.43 -0.48
CA THR A 99 -9.62 3.35 0.24
C THR A 99 -9.96 2.82 1.65
N ASN A 100 -11.03 3.32 2.27
CA ASN A 100 -11.58 2.79 3.53
C ASN A 100 -12.57 1.64 3.31
N THR A 101 -12.80 0.85 4.35
CA THR A 101 -13.63 -0.37 4.31
C THR A 101 -15.02 -0.14 3.72
N ASP A 102 -15.72 0.90 4.18
CA ASP A 102 -17.12 1.15 3.82
C ASP A 102 -17.25 1.85 2.44
N SER A 103 -16.13 2.11 1.76
CA SER A 103 -16.07 2.79 0.46
C SER A 103 -15.59 1.91 -0.70
N VAL A 104 -15.24 0.64 -0.46
CA VAL A 104 -14.81 -0.30 -1.52
C VAL A 104 -15.81 -0.35 -2.68
N GLY A 105 -17.11 -0.43 -2.36
CA GLY A 105 -18.18 -0.52 -3.36
C GLY A 105 -18.24 0.68 -4.30
N VAL A 106 -18.25 1.91 -3.77
CA VAL A 106 -18.34 3.13 -4.60
C VAL A 106 -17.09 3.32 -5.45
N VAL A 107 -15.90 2.98 -4.93
CA VAL A 107 -14.64 3.04 -5.68
C VAL A 107 -14.66 2.04 -6.83
N ARG A 108 -15.02 0.78 -6.54
CA ARG A 108 -15.13 -0.28 -7.56
C ARG A 108 -16.11 0.09 -8.66
N ASP A 109 -17.33 0.48 -8.30
CA ASP A 109 -18.37 0.80 -9.27
C ASP A 109 -18.02 2.02 -10.12
N THR A 110 -17.30 3.00 -9.54
CA THR A 110 -16.83 4.17 -10.30
C THR A 110 -15.77 3.80 -11.32
N LEU A 111 -14.82 2.92 -10.98
CA LEU A 111 -13.83 2.42 -11.95
C LEU A 111 -14.52 1.67 -13.11
N ILE A 112 -15.54 0.86 -12.82
CA ILE A 112 -16.35 0.20 -13.86
C ILE A 112 -17.03 1.25 -14.75
N ARG A 113 -17.75 2.21 -14.17
CA ARG A 113 -18.45 3.27 -14.92
C ARG A 113 -17.52 4.14 -15.76
N ARG A 114 -16.29 4.36 -15.29
CA ARG A 114 -15.28 5.11 -16.03
C ARG A 114 -14.91 4.40 -17.33
N GLU A 115 -14.77 3.08 -17.28
CA GLU A 115 -14.41 2.26 -18.45
C GLU A 115 -15.60 2.08 -19.41
N THR A 116 -16.80 1.85 -18.89
CA THR A 116 -18.00 1.61 -19.74
C THR A 116 -18.50 2.83 -20.48
N ARG A 117 -18.04 4.04 -20.13
CA ARG A 117 -18.31 5.28 -20.90
C ARG A 117 -17.58 5.32 -22.24
N ILE A 118 -16.60 4.45 -22.47
CA ILE A 118 -15.85 4.39 -23.73
C ILE A 118 -16.71 3.63 -24.77
N PRO A 119 -17.06 4.26 -25.91
CA PRO A 119 -17.88 3.61 -26.94
C PRO A 119 -17.25 2.30 -27.45
N GLY A 120 -18.09 1.27 -27.63
CA GLY A 120 -17.66 -0.02 -28.17
C GLY A 120 -17.00 -0.97 -27.18
N ARG A 121 -16.93 -0.62 -25.89
CA ARG A 121 -16.39 -1.50 -24.84
C ARG A 121 -17.47 -2.43 -24.28
N MET A 122 -17.10 -3.69 -24.07
CA MET A 122 -17.93 -4.62 -23.29
C MET A 122 -17.91 -4.20 -21.81
N PRO A 123 -19.07 -4.14 -21.14
CA PRO A 123 -19.17 -3.63 -19.77
C PRO A 123 -18.83 -4.67 -18.71
N ILE A 124 -17.79 -5.48 -18.93
CA ILE A 124 -17.34 -6.51 -17.99
C ILE A 124 -15.93 -6.15 -17.54
N MET A 125 -15.83 -5.64 -16.32
CA MET A 125 -14.58 -5.31 -15.66
C MET A 125 -14.66 -5.79 -14.21
N LEU A 126 -13.56 -6.30 -13.70
CA LEU A 126 -13.45 -6.78 -12.32
C LEU A 126 -12.32 -6.02 -11.61
N PRO A 127 -12.52 -4.73 -11.26
CA PRO A 127 -11.44 -3.92 -10.73
C PRO A 127 -10.91 -4.44 -9.40
N VAL A 128 -9.61 -4.22 -9.18
CA VAL A 128 -8.96 -4.46 -7.90
C VAL A 128 -9.10 -3.23 -7.01
N VAL A 129 -9.89 -3.35 -5.95
CA VAL A 129 -10.07 -2.32 -4.93
C VAL A 129 -9.83 -2.94 -3.57
N GLY A 130 -8.84 -2.43 -2.84
CA GLY A 130 -8.51 -2.86 -1.48
C GLY A 130 -8.84 -1.79 -0.46
N GLU A 131 -8.90 -2.18 0.82
CA GLU A 131 -9.19 -1.26 1.90
C GLU A 131 -8.37 -1.43 3.17
N THR A 132 -8.38 -0.38 4.00
CA THR A 132 -8.09 -0.49 5.43
C THR A 132 -9.11 0.31 6.24
N TRP A 133 -9.41 -0.12 7.47
CA TRP A 133 -10.40 0.55 8.31
C TRP A 133 -9.89 1.82 9.02
N ASP A 134 -10.40 3.00 8.65
CA ASP A 134 -9.98 4.31 9.20
C ASP A 134 -10.94 4.92 10.24
N GLY A 135 -11.91 4.14 10.73
CA GLY A 135 -13.00 4.60 11.61
C GLY A 135 -12.58 5.05 13.03
N ILE A 136 -11.28 5.05 13.37
CA ILE A 136 -10.79 5.75 14.56
C ILE A 136 -10.85 7.26 14.37
N LEU A 137 -10.34 7.77 13.23
CA LEU A 137 -10.26 9.19 12.95
C LEU A 137 -11.40 9.67 12.05
N ASN A 138 -11.95 8.78 11.23
CA ASN A 138 -12.93 9.08 10.21
C ASN A 138 -14.37 8.74 10.65
N ASP A 139 -15.33 9.52 10.19
CA ASP A 139 -16.73 9.11 10.06
C ASP A 139 -16.89 8.09 8.93
N ILE A 140 -16.42 6.86 9.16
CA ILE A 140 -16.40 5.81 8.13
C ILE A 140 -17.82 5.43 7.68
N SER A 141 -18.76 5.39 8.63
CA SER A 141 -20.17 5.05 8.36
C SER A 141 -20.92 6.14 7.59
N GLY A 142 -20.37 7.35 7.50
CA GLY A 142 -20.88 8.42 6.64
C GLY A 142 -20.58 8.21 5.15
N GLN A 143 -19.71 7.26 4.78
CA GLN A 143 -19.40 6.88 3.39
C GLN A 143 -19.06 8.09 2.48
N HIS A 144 -18.14 8.94 2.95
CA HIS A 144 -17.81 10.23 2.32
C HIS A 144 -17.01 10.16 1.01
N VAL A 145 -16.55 8.98 0.61
CA VAL A 145 -15.89 8.79 -0.69
C VAL A 145 -16.95 8.78 -1.79
N THR A 146 -16.70 9.49 -2.88
CA THR A 146 -17.66 9.65 -3.99
C THR A 146 -16.99 9.31 -5.32
N ALA A 147 -17.78 9.25 -6.39
CA ALA A 147 -17.25 9.02 -7.73
C ALA A 147 -16.25 10.11 -8.16
N GLU A 148 -16.51 11.35 -7.79
CA GLU A 148 -15.65 12.52 -8.08
C GLU A 148 -14.27 12.35 -7.44
N HIS A 149 -14.21 11.84 -6.20
CA HIS A 149 -12.96 11.55 -5.52
C HIS A 149 -12.15 10.46 -6.24
N VAL A 150 -12.81 9.43 -6.77
CA VAL A 150 -12.16 8.35 -7.54
C VAL A 150 -11.64 8.88 -8.88
N HIS A 151 -12.43 9.72 -9.56
CA HIS A 151 -12.00 10.38 -10.78
C HIS A 151 -10.79 11.28 -10.54
N ALA A 152 -10.83 12.11 -9.49
CA ALA A 152 -9.72 12.98 -9.10
C ALA A 152 -8.44 12.18 -8.82
N ALA A 153 -8.52 11.11 -8.00
CA ALA A 153 -7.36 10.27 -7.70
C ALA A 153 -6.77 9.60 -8.95
N HIS A 154 -7.63 9.14 -9.87
CA HIS A 154 -7.17 8.55 -11.12
C HIS A 154 -6.56 9.60 -12.07
N ASP A 155 -7.12 10.81 -12.14
CA ASP A 155 -6.66 11.87 -13.03
C ASP A 155 -5.36 12.54 -12.53
N ASP A 156 -5.14 12.53 -11.21
CA ASP A 156 -3.92 12.99 -10.55
C ASP A 156 -2.71 12.03 -10.74
N ALA A 157 -2.96 10.83 -11.26
CA ALA A 157 -1.96 9.76 -11.32
C ALA A 157 -0.74 10.10 -12.19
N ARG A 158 0.44 10.14 -11.57
CA ARG A 158 1.72 10.48 -12.20
C ARG A 158 2.87 9.60 -11.73
N GLY A 159 3.95 9.57 -12.51
CA GLY A 159 5.23 8.97 -12.11
C GLY A 159 6.08 9.95 -11.30
N GLY A 160 7.33 9.59 -11.03
CA GLY A 160 8.25 10.43 -10.25
C GLY A 160 8.02 10.33 -8.73
N PRO A 161 8.50 11.30 -7.93
CA PRO A 161 8.29 11.28 -6.48
C PRO A 161 6.80 11.45 -6.14
N ILE A 162 6.34 10.72 -5.13
CA ILE A 162 4.94 10.69 -4.68
C ILE A 162 4.81 11.06 -3.19
N ALA A 163 3.64 11.57 -2.80
CA ALA A 163 3.35 11.94 -1.43
C ALA A 163 3.11 10.70 -0.53
N GLU A 164 3.41 10.85 0.75
CA GLU A 164 3.32 9.79 1.77
C GLU A 164 2.72 10.34 3.06
N GLY A 165 2.47 9.47 4.04
CA GLY A 165 1.80 9.83 5.29
C GLY A 165 0.29 9.97 5.08
N ASN A 166 -0.25 11.13 5.47
CA ASN A 166 -1.70 11.35 5.60
C ASN A 166 -2.39 11.70 4.27
N VAL A 167 -2.21 10.89 3.23
CA VAL A 167 -2.73 11.15 1.87
C VAL A 167 -3.53 9.98 1.30
N GLY A 168 -4.47 10.30 0.39
CA GLY A 168 -5.31 9.32 -0.30
C GLY A 168 -6.03 8.37 0.66
N GLY A 169 -6.03 7.08 0.37
CA GLY A 169 -6.63 6.07 1.25
C GLY A 169 -5.93 5.95 2.63
N GLY A 170 -4.69 6.45 2.77
CA GLY A 170 -3.95 6.49 4.03
C GLY A 170 -4.30 7.65 4.98
N THR A 171 -5.23 8.53 4.59
CA THR A 171 -5.51 9.79 5.32
C THR A 171 -5.81 9.55 6.81
N GLY A 172 -6.77 8.69 7.14
CA GLY A 172 -7.22 8.44 8.52
C GLY A 172 -6.58 7.23 9.21
N THR A 173 -5.55 6.62 8.63
CA THR A 173 -5.00 5.36 9.14
C THR A 173 -4.02 5.55 10.31
N GLN A 174 -3.84 4.50 11.10
CA GLN A 174 -2.87 4.43 12.22
C GLN A 174 -2.02 3.15 12.13
N CYS A 175 -0.75 3.21 12.48
CA CYS A 175 0.14 2.05 12.46
C CYS A 175 0.93 1.95 13.76
N TYR A 176 0.89 0.78 14.41
CA TYR A 176 1.48 0.56 15.73
C TYR A 176 1.04 1.58 16.79
N GLY A 177 -0.16 2.15 16.68
CA GLY A 177 -0.66 3.23 17.55
C GLY A 177 0.03 4.58 17.35
N PHE A 178 0.83 4.76 16.30
CA PHE A 178 1.21 6.06 15.75
C PHE A 178 0.34 6.36 14.54
N LYS A 179 0.46 7.58 13.98
CA LYS A 179 -0.16 7.87 12.70
C LYS A 179 0.49 7.00 11.62
N GLY A 180 -0.35 6.32 10.85
CA GLY A 180 0.04 5.53 9.69
C GLY A 180 -0.19 6.32 8.41
N GLY A 181 -0.27 5.63 7.28
CA GLY A 181 -0.57 6.34 6.04
C GLY A 181 -0.30 5.55 4.79
N THR A 182 -0.16 6.28 3.69
CA THR A 182 0.48 5.76 2.49
C THR A 182 2.00 5.88 2.63
N GLY A 183 2.73 4.83 2.26
CA GLY A 183 4.19 4.89 2.18
C GLY A 183 4.70 4.11 0.99
N THR A 184 5.93 4.42 0.58
CA THR A 184 6.53 3.79 -0.58
C THR A 184 8.05 3.62 -0.42
N ALA A 185 8.59 2.65 -1.13
CA ALA A 185 10.03 2.45 -1.29
C ALA A 185 10.27 1.65 -2.57
N SER A 186 11.52 1.58 -3.00
CA SER A 186 11.95 0.73 -4.11
C SER A 186 13.30 0.11 -3.87
N ARG A 187 13.59 -0.94 -4.63
CA ARG A 187 14.90 -1.58 -4.72
C ARG A 187 15.25 -1.85 -6.17
N VAL A 188 16.50 -1.61 -6.51
CA VAL A 188 17.10 -2.03 -7.76
C VAL A 188 17.83 -3.34 -7.51
N VAL A 189 17.66 -4.30 -8.42
CA VAL A 189 18.37 -5.58 -8.40
C VAL A 189 19.11 -5.80 -9.71
N GLU A 190 20.34 -6.30 -9.62
CA GLU A 190 21.16 -6.71 -10.77
C GLU A 190 21.20 -8.23 -10.83
N LEU A 191 20.75 -8.79 -11.95
CA LEU A 191 20.65 -10.22 -12.20
C LEU A 191 21.42 -10.55 -13.49
N GLY A 192 22.67 -10.96 -13.34
CA GLY A 192 23.59 -11.09 -14.48
C GLY A 192 23.84 -9.72 -15.12
N GLU A 193 23.56 -9.58 -16.41
CA GLU A 193 23.72 -8.32 -17.16
C GLU A 193 22.45 -7.45 -17.17
N ARG A 194 21.37 -7.89 -16.49
CA ARG A 194 20.08 -7.19 -16.49
C ARG A 194 19.84 -6.52 -15.16
N ARG A 195 19.32 -5.29 -15.23
CA ARG A 195 18.90 -4.50 -14.08
C ARG A 195 17.37 -4.45 -14.07
N PHE A 196 16.79 -4.69 -12.90
CA PHE A 196 15.35 -4.61 -12.67
C PHE A 196 15.06 -3.77 -11.45
N THR A 197 13.84 -3.24 -11.40
CA THR A 197 13.32 -2.43 -10.31
C THR A 197 12.16 -3.16 -9.65
N ILE A 198 12.12 -3.12 -8.32
CA ILE A 198 10.99 -3.52 -7.49
C ILE A 198 10.52 -2.28 -6.75
N GLY A 199 9.26 -1.93 -6.94
CA GLY A 199 8.60 -0.83 -6.27
C GLY A 199 7.53 -1.35 -5.31
N VAL A 200 7.36 -0.73 -4.14
CA VAL A 200 6.28 -1.06 -3.21
C VAL A 200 5.56 0.20 -2.76
N LEU A 201 4.23 0.15 -2.74
CA LEU A 201 3.35 1.11 -2.09
C LEU A 201 2.51 0.39 -1.06
N VAL A 202 2.40 0.97 0.13
CA VAL A 202 1.58 0.42 1.21
C VAL A 202 0.53 1.41 1.68
N GLN A 203 -0.59 0.89 2.17
CA GLN A 203 -1.52 1.61 3.04
C GLN A 203 -1.43 0.98 4.43
N ALA A 204 -0.65 1.59 5.31
CA ALA A 204 -0.31 1.05 6.62
C ALA A 204 -1.34 1.47 7.68
N ASN A 205 -2.12 0.50 8.16
CA ASN A 205 -3.14 0.70 9.19
C ASN A 205 -3.15 -0.43 10.25
N HIS A 206 -2.00 -0.97 10.64
CA HIS A 206 -1.92 -2.23 11.40
C HIS A 206 -0.94 -2.18 12.58
N GLY A 207 -0.94 -3.25 13.38
CA GLY A 207 0.09 -3.52 14.38
C GLY A 207 -0.22 -3.00 15.78
N ASP A 208 0.18 -3.78 16.79
CA ASP A 208 0.16 -3.37 18.21
C ASP A 208 1.49 -2.70 18.56
N ARG A 209 1.45 -1.49 19.12
CA ARG A 209 2.64 -0.74 19.58
C ARG A 209 3.62 -1.61 20.33
N LYS A 210 3.16 -2.52 21.20
CA LYS A 210 4.07 -3.32 22.05
C LYS A 210 4.99 -4.24 21.23
N HIS A 211 4.60 -4.57 20.00
CA HIS A 211 5.40 -5.39 19.10
C HIS A 211 6.23 -4.56 18.12
N PHE A 212 6.03 -3.24 18.08
CA PHE A 212 6.76 -2.38 17.16
C PHE A 212 8.25 -2.41 17.46
N GLU A 213 9.01 -2.88 16.48
CA GLU A 213 10.47 -2.89 16.50
C GLU A 213 11.03 -2.31 15.21
N VAL A 214 12.23 -1.75 15.30
CA VAL A 214 12.99 -1.27 14.14
C VAL A 214 14.41 -1.74 14.31
N ASN A 215 14.94 -2.48 13.33
CA ASN A 215 16.29 -3.06 13.34
C ASN A 215 16.62 -3.83 14.65
N GLY A 216 15.64 -4.56 15.18
CA GLY A 216 15.75 -5.35 16.41
C GLY A 216 15.71 -4.54 17.71
N VAL A 217 15.48 -3.23 17.65
CA VAL A 217 15.24 -2.39 18.83
C VAL A 217 13.74 -2.38 19.13
N PRO A 218 13.29 -2.73 20.35
CA PRO A 218 11.87 -2.80 20.70
C PRO A 218 11.28 -1.40 20.94
N ILE A 219 11.09 -0.63 19.87
CA ILE A 219 10.63 0.77 19.90
C ILE A 219 9.33 0.92 20.70
N GLY A 220 8.42 -0.04 20.58
CA GLY A 220 7.17 -0.10 21.36
C GLY A 220 7.33 -0.05 22.88
N HIS A 221 8.45 -0.56 23.38
CA HIS A 221 8.79 -0.57 24.80
C HIS A 221 9.64 0.63 25.20
N VAL A 222 10.44 1.17 24.28
CA VAL A 222 11.29 2.35 24.50
C VAL A 222 10.48 3.65 24.43
N LEU A 223 9.55 3.76 23.49
CA LEU A 223 8.62 4.89 23.35
C LEU A 223 7.29 4.55 24.03
N THR A 224 7.21 4.91 25.31
CA THR A 224 6.06 4.57 26.16
C THR A 224 4.85 5.47 25.88
N LYS A 225 3.70 5.14 26.46
CA LYS A 225 2.48 5.97 26.39
C LYS A 225 2.64 7.37 27.02
N LYS A 226 3.64 7.55 27.91
CA LYS A 226 3.97 8.86 28.47
C LYS A 226 4.69 9.75 27.45
N ASP A 227 5.43 9.12 26.54
CA ASP A 227 6.19 9.79 25.51
C ASP A 227 5.33 10.16 24.31
N VAL A 228 4.50 9.21 23.87
CA VAL A 228 3.54 9.39 22.78
C VAL A 228 2.24 8.68 23.17
N PRO A 229 1.19 9.42 23.53
CA PRO A 229 -0.03 8.84 24.02
C PRO A 229 -0.82 8.15 22.90
N PHE A 230 -1.64 7.18 23.29
CA PHE A 230 -2.67 6.63 22.41
C PHE A 230 -3.86 7.59 22.34
N PRO A 231 -4.69 7.53 21.28
CA PRO A 231 -5.94 8.27 21.27
C PRO A 231 -6.80 7.88 22.47
N ARG A 232 -7.54 8.86 23.01
CA ARG A 232 -8.35 8.69 24.23
C ARG A 232 -9.65 7.93 23.92
N MET A 233 -9.52 6.62 23.72
CA MET A 233 -10.64 5.75 23.32
C MET A 233 -11.71 5.53 24.40
N SER A 234 -11.60 6.14 25.59
CA SER A 234 -12.55 6.00 26.71
C SER A 234 -13.97 6.43 26.38
N GLU A 235 -14.14 7.20 25.31
CA GLU A 235 -15.42 7.73 24.83
C GLU A 235 -16.03 6.88 23.70
N ILE A 236 -15.33 5.82 23.24
CA ILE A 236 -15.84 4.89 22.22
C ILE A 236 -16.50 3.68 22.90
N THR A 237 -17.75 3.40 22.55
CA THR A 237 -18.55 2.30 23.13
C THR A 237 -17.97 0.90 22.91
N ARG A 238 -17.21 0.69 21.83
CA ARG A 238 -16.48 -0.55 21.53
C ARG A 238 -15.11 -0.23 20.96
N VAL A 239 -14.09 -0.28 21.81
CA VAL A 239 -12.70 -0.05 21.40
C VAL A 239 -12.18 -1.33 20.72
N PRO A 240 -11.68 -1.25 19.47
CA PRO A 240 -11.02 -2.38 18.85
C PRO A 240 -9.81 -2.83 19.69
N PRO A 241 -9.55 -4.15 19.82
CA PRO A 241 -8.37 -4.61 20.52
C PRO A 241 -7.09 -4.12 19.83
N PRO A 242 -5.98 -3.95 20.56
CA PRO A 242 -4.69 -3.62 19.95
C PRO A 242 -4.30 -4.62 18.84
N GLY A 243 -3.77 -4.11 17.73
CA GLY A 243 -3.46 -4.90 16.53
C GLY A 243 -4.60 -5.00 15.51
N THR A 244 -5.85 -4.62 15.86
CA THR A 244 -6.92 -4.44 14.87
C THR A 244 -6.54 -3.34 13.88
N GLY A 245 -6.86 -3.58 12.61
CA GLY A 245 -6.47 -2.70 11.52
C GLY A 245 -6.45 -3.44 10.19
N SER A 246 -5.58 -3.02 9.28
CA SER A 246 -5.26 -3.71 8.02
C SER A 246 -3.94 -3.17 7.44
N VAL A 247 -3.31 -3.91 6.54
CA VAL A 247 -2.27 -3.37 5.67
C VAL A 247 -2.40 -3.93 4.27
N LEU A 248 -2.39 -3.01 3.30
CA LEU A 248 -2.30 -3.36 1.90
C LEU A 248 -0.88 -3.11 1.40
N ALA A 249 -0.33 -4.04 0.62
CA ALA A 249 0.90 -3.81 -0.13
C ALA A 249 0.68 -4.06 -1.62
N VAL A 250 1.04 -3.08 -2.43
CA VAL A 250 1.09 -3.16 -3.89
C VAL A 250 2.55 -3.23 -4.30
N VAL A 251 2.95 -4.33 -4.92
CA VAL A 251 4.31 -4.56 -5.43
C VAL A 251 4.29 -4.42 -6.95
N ALA A 252 5.19 -3.62 -7.50
CA ALA A 252 5.41 -3.50 -8.94
C ALA A 252 6.83 -3.94 -9.28
N THR A 253 7.04 -4.49 -10.47
CA THR A 253 8.38 -4.74 -11.00
C THR A 253 8.41 -4.71 -12.53
N ASP A 254 9.55 -4.40 -13.11
CA ASP A 254 9.83 -4.53 -14.55
C ASP A 254 10.47 -5.89 -14.90
N ALA A 255 10.64 -6.79 -13.93
CA ALA A 255 11.12 -8.15 -14.19
C ALA A 255 10.06 -8.99 -14.93
N PRO A 256 10.42 -9.82 -15.93
CA PRO A 256 9.50 -10.64 -16.71
C PRO A 256 8.98 -11.82 -15.90
N LEU A 257 7.91 -11.57 -15.13
CA LEU A 257 7.35 -12.54 -14.20
C LEU A 257 5.97 -12.99 -14.66
N LEU A 258 5.76 -14.31 -14.63
CA LEU A 258 4.46 -14.92 -14.87
C LEU A 258 3.58 -14.85 -13.60
N PRO A 259 2.25 -15.03 -13.71
CA PRO A 259 1.33 -14.89 -12.58
C PRO A 259 1.71 -15.69 -11.33
N HIS A 260 2.08 -16.97 -11.51
CA HIS A 260 2.50 -17.82 -10.40
C HIS A 260 3.79 -17.33 -9.72
N GLN A 261 4.66 -16.62 -10.42
CA GLN A 261 5.86 -16.01 -9.87
C GLN A 261 5.53 -14.74 -9.08
N LEU A 262 4.55 -13.97 -9.56
CA LEU A 262 4.05 -12.77 -8.88
C LEU A 262 3.32 -13.12 -7.57
N ASN A 263 2.61 -14.25 -7.51
CA ASN A 263 2.08 -14.79 -6.23
C ASN A 263 3.21 -14.99 -5.20
N ARG A 264 4.39 -15.46 -5.63
CA ARG A 264 5.55 -15.65 -4.75
C ARG A 264 6.11 -14.32 -4.26
N LEU A 265 6.15 -13.28 -5.11
CA LEU A 265 6.56 -11.92 -4.71
C LEU A 265 5.56 -11.31 -3.72
N ALA A 266 4.25 -11.38 -4.01
CA ALA A 266 3.21 -10.88 -3.12
C ALA A 266 3.31 -11.51 -1.71
N GLN A 267 3.66 -12.80 -1.63
CA GLN A 267 3.90 -13.47 -0.35
C GLN A 267 5.07 -12.86 0.44
N ARG A 268 6.13 -12.38 -0.22
CA ARG A 268 7.29 -11.78 0.45
C ARG A 268 7.01 -10.41 1.05
N ALA A 269 6.04 -9.67 0.53
CA ALA A 269 5.60 -8.44 1.18
C ALA A 269 5.09 -8.71 2.61
N GLY A 270 4.47 -9.88 2.86
CA GLY A 270 4.11 -10.31 4.22
C GLY A 270 5.30 -10.46 5.18
N LEU A 271 6.46 -10.88 4.68
CA LEU A 271 7.69 -10.94 5.49
C LEU A 271 8.28 -9.54 5.75
N GLY A 272 8.08 -8.60 4.82
CA GLY A 272 8.42 -7.18 5.03
C GLY A 272 7.54 -6.53 6.10
N ILE A 273 6.23 -6.81 6.09
CA ILE A 273 5.28 -6.41 7.14
C ILE A 273 5.74 -6.95 8.50
N ALA A 274 6.14 -8.23 8.56
CA ALA A 274 6.58 -8.86 9.80
C ALA A 274 7.90 -8.27 10.38
N LYS A 275 8.73 -7.56 9.60
CA LYS A 275 10.02 -7.00 10.08
C LYS A 275 9.88 -6.02 11.25
N PHE A 276 8.71 -5.43 11.44
CA PHE A 276 8.45 -4.51 12.55
C PHE A 276 7.54 -5.12 13.62
N GLY A 277 7.44 -6.45 13.65
CA GLY A 277 6.70 -7.21 14.67
C GLY A 277 5.21 -7.37 14.39
N ALA A 278 4.73 -7.06 13.18
CA ALA A 278 3.38 -7.46 12.76
C ALA A 278 3.28 -8.98 12.59
N ARG A 279 2.09 -9.54 12.82
CA ARG A 279 1.89 -10.99 12.92
C ARG A 279 0.70 -11.52 12.12
N GLY A 280 -0.02 -10.67 11.36
CA GLY A 280 -1.34 -11.03 10.86
C GLY A 280 -2.33 -11.21 12.01
N ASP A 281 -2.46 -10.20 12.87
CA ASP A 281 -3.38 -10.27 14.02
C ASP A 281 -4.81 -10.56 13.54
N ASN A 282 -5.62 -11.24 14.36
CA ASN A 282 -6.92 -11.80 13.94
C ASN A 282 -7.85 -10.81 13.22
N TYR A 283 -7.84 -9.54 13.65
CA TYR A 283 -8.64 -8.47 13.08
C TYR A 283 -7.81 -7.51 12.21
N SER A 284 -6.79 -8.03 11.53
CA SER A 284 -5.92 -7.29 10.59
C SER A 284 -6.09 -7.81 9.16
N GLY A 285 -6.62 -7.00 8.25
CA GLY A 285 -6.67 -7.34 6.83
C GLY A 285 -5.31 -7.15 6.18
N ASP A 286 -4.52 -8.23 6.04
CA ASP A 286 -3.16 -8.18 5.54
C ASP A 286 -3.11 -8.79 4.12
N LEU A 287 -3.29 -7.92 3.12
CA LEU A 287 -3.54 -8.30 1.72
C LEU A 287 -2.49 -7.69 0.80
N MET A 288 -1.90 -8.51 -0.06
CA MET A 288 -0.80 -8.11 -0.93
C MET A 288 -1.10 -8.47 -2.37
N ILE A 289 -0.78 -7.57 -3.30
CA ILE A 289 -0.86 -7.76 -4.74
C ILE A 289 0.49 -7.40 -5.37
N ALA A 290 0.92 -8.18 -6.36
CA ALA A 290 2.11 -7.92 -7.13
C ALA A 290 1.78 -7.94 -8.63
N PHE A 291 2.34 -7.02 -9.40
CA PHE A 291 2.23 -7.02 -10.86
C PHE A 291 3.58 -6.74 -11.54
N SER A 292 3.72 -7.19 -12.78
CA SER A 292 4.90 -6.93 -13.60
C SER A 292 4.55 -6.06 -14.81
N THR A 293 5.33 -5.02 -15.08
CA THR A 293 5.22 -4.19 -16.28
C THR A 293 5.96 -4.76 -17.49
N ALA A 294 6.71 -5.86 -17.33
CA ALA A 294 7.47 -6.46 -18.42
C ALA A 294 6.60 -6.96 -19.59
N ALA A 295 5.35 -7.32 -19.29
CA ALA A 295 4.37 -7.73 -20.29
C ALA A 295 3.63 -6.53 -20.92
N HIS A 296 4.19 -5.32 -20.87
CA HIS A 296 3.60 -4.12 -21.46
C HIS A 296 3.27 -4.33 -22.96
N GLY A 297 2.08 -3.89 -23.38
CA GLY A 297 1.61 -4.07 -24.76
C GLY A 297 1.02 -5.45 -25.04
N MET A 298 0.72 -6.25 -24.01
CA MET A 298 -0.10 -7.46 -24.17
C MET A 298 -1.43 -7.08 -24.84
N PRO A 299 -1.87 -7.83 -25.87
CA PRO A 299 -3.13 -7.52 -26.52
C PRO A 299 -4.30 -7.69 -25.55
N ASP A 300 -5.39 -6.98 -25.82
CA ASP A 300 -6.65 -7.11 -25.10
C ASP A 300 -7.06 -8.59 -24.99
N GLN A 301 -7.28 -9.06 -23.75
CA GLN A 301 -7.75 -10.42 -23.44
C GLN A 301 -9.19 -10.43 -22.92
N GLY A 302 -9.90 -9.31 -23.02
CA GLY A 302 -11.28 -9.18 -22.57
C GLY A 302 -12.27 -9.96 -23.45
N PRO A 303 -13.50 -10.17 -22.96
CA PRO A 303 -14.56 -10.81 -23.74
C PRO A 303 -14.78 -10.13 -25.09
N GLY A 304 -14.72 -10.91 -26.18
CA GLY A 304 -14.89 -10.40 -27.55
C GLY A 304 -13.64 -9.81 -28.19
N ALA A 305 -12.52 -9.73 -27.47
CA ALA A 305 -11.24 -9.34 -28.06
C ALA A 305 -10.77 -10.35 -29.12
N ARG A 306 -10.18 -9.85 -30.20
CA ARG A 306 -9.58 -10.67 -31.27
C ARG A 306 -8.07 -10.56 -31.16
N THR A 307 -7.44 -11.60 -30.61
CA THR A 307 -5.99 -11.70 -30.44
C THR A 307 -5.42 -12.90 -31.19
N ALA A 308 -4.10 -13.00 -31.28
CA ALA A 308 -3.41 -14.18 -31.79
C ALA A 308 -3.70 -15.42 -30.91
N VAL A 309 -3.66 -16.61 -31.51
CA VAL A 309 -3.92 -17.90 -30.84
C VAL A 309 -2.89 -18.19 -29.73
N GLY A 310 -1.66 -17.72 -29.90
CA GLY A 310 -0.59 -17.87 -28.93
C GLY A 310 0.16 -16.57 -28.73
N LEU A 311 0.54 -16.31 -27.48
CA LEU A 311 1.38 -15.18 -27.11
C LEU A 311 2.74 -15.73 -26.67
N GLN A 312 3.80 -15.06 -27.12
CA GLN A 312 5.15 -15.31 -26.62
C GLN A 312 5.35 -14.43 -25.39
N VAL A 313 5.78 -15.04 -24.30
CA VAL A 313 6.05 -14.35 -23.03
C VAL A 313 7.44 -14.72 -22.55
N GLU A 314 8.09 -13.76 -21.90
CA GLU A 314 9.35 -13.99 -21.21
C GLU A 314 9.07 -14.39 -19.76
N MET A 315 9.87 -15.32 -19.24
CA MET A 315 9.80 -15.75 -17.85
C MET A 315 11.20 -15.71 -17.24
N LEU A 316 11.35 -15.03 -16.10
CA LEU A 316 12.58 -15.01 -15.33
C LEU A 316 12.89 -16.42 -14.78
N ALA A 317 14.14 -16.86 -14.91
CA ALA A 317 14.59 -18.15 -14.40
C ALA A 317 14.53 -18.21 -12.86
N LEU A 318 14.27 -19.41 -12.33
CA LEU A 318 14.03 -19.62 -10.90
C LEU A 318 15.23 -19.29 -10.00
N GLU A 319 16.46 -19.38 -10.51
CA GLU A 319 17.70 -19.14 -9.76
C GLU A 319 17.83 -17.72 -9.21
N TYR A 320 17.16 -16.74 -9.82
CA TYR A 320 17.29 -15.32 -9.45
C TYR A 320 16.30 -14.86 -8.38
N PHE A 321 15.37 -15.73 -7.93
CA PHE A 321 14.23 -15.30 -7.12
C PHE A 321 14.59 -14.82 -5.72
N ASP A 322 15.63 -15.36 -5.10
CA ASP A 322 15.98 -14.98 -3.73
C ASP A 322 16.40 -13.51 -3.65
N THR A 323 17.06 -12.98 -4.69
CA THR A 323 17.37 -11.55 -4.82
C THR A 323 16.10 -10.71 -4.90
N LEU A 324 15.13 -11.12 -5.74
CA LEU A 324 13.82 -10.43 -5.84
C LEU A 324 13.07 -10.49 -4.51
N PHE A 325 13.11 -11.63 -3.82
CA PHE A 325 12.46 -11.81 -2.53
C PHE A 325 13.04 -10.87 -1.47
N GLY A 326 14.36 -10.79 -1.36
CA GLY A 326 15.03 -9.84 -0.47
C GLY A 326 14.60 -8.40 -0.75
N ALA A 327 14.63 -8.00 -2.02
CA ALA A 327 14.23 -6.67 -2.44
C ALA A 327 12.76 -6.33 -2.11
N VAL A 328 11.82 -7.26 -2.30
CA VAL A 328 10.41 -7.04 -1.90
C VAL A 328 10.28 -6.88 -0.38
N ILE A 329 10.98 -7.71 0.41
CA ILE A 329 10.96 -7.65 1.88
C ILE A 329 11.47 -6.30 2.37
N GLU A 330 12.62 -5.87 1.86
CA GLU A 330 13.24 -4.60 2.23
C GLU A 330 12.39 -3.40 1.81
N ALA A 331 11.93 -3.35 0.55
CA ALA A 331 11.08 -2.28 0.06
C ALA A 331 9.75 -2.20 0.83
N THR A 332 9.14 -3.34 1.15
CA THR A 332 7.89 -3.34 1.92
C THR A 332 8.09 -2.82 3.33
N ALA A 333 9.14 -3.26 4.02
CA ALA A 333 9.46 -2.77 5.35
C ALA A 333 9.79 -1.27 5.32
N GLU A 334 10.61 -0.80 4.39
CA GLU A 334 10.93 0.62 4.30
C GLU A 334 9.71 1.46 3.95
N ALA A 335 8.83 0.99 3.05
CA ALA A 335 7.58 1.68 2.71
C ALA A 335 6.67 1.86 3.94
N ILE A 336 6.57 0.85 4.81
CA ILE A 336 5.79 0.96 6.07
C ILE A 336 6.41 2.00 7.00
N LEU A 337 7.73 1.99 7.17
CA LEU A 337 8.41 2.97 8.02
C LEU A 337 8.28 4.39 7.45
N ASN A 338 8.42 4.56 6.13
CA ASN A 338 8.23 5.84 5.46
C ASN A 338 6.78 6.35 5.62
N ALA A 339 5.78 5.47 5.55
CA ALA A 339 4.39 5.85 5.84
C ALA A 339 4.25 6.49 7.23
N MET A 340 4.88 5.89 8.24
CA MET A 340 4.82 6.37 9.63
C MET A 340 5.63 7.64 9.88
N LEU A 341 6.80 7.77 9.24
CA LEU A 341 7.71 8.91 9.41
C LEU A 341 7.31 10.16 8.59
N GLN A 342 6.54 9.96 7.53
CA GLN A 342 5.95 11.03 6.74
C GLN A 342 4.57 11.46 7.27
N ALA A 343 3.95 10.64 8.11
CA ALA A 343 2.67 10.95 8.71
C ALA A 343 2.77 12.07 9.75
N GLU A 344 1.79 12.96 9.75
CA GLU A 344 1.65 14.04 10.72
C GLU A 344 0.60 13.71 11.78
N THR A 345 0.70 14.32 12.96
CA THR A 345 -0.32 14.15 14.01
C THR A 345 -1.67 14.60 13.49
N MET A 346 -2.72 13.81 13.70
CA MET A 346 -4.05 14.10 13.19
C MET A 346 -5.10 13.93 14.26
N THR A 347 -5.99 14.92 14.34
CA THR A 347 -7.22 14.86 15.13
C THR A 347 -8.41 14.59 14.21
N GLY A 348 -9.21 13.60 14.58
CA GLY A 348 -10.40 13.16 13.87
C GLY A 348 -11.66 13.32 14.70
N ARG A 349 -12.64 12.44 14.48
CA ARG A 349 -13.89 12.40 15.22
C ARG A 349 -13.69 12.31 16.73
N ASP A 350 -14.65 12.86 17.48
CA ASP A 350 -14.68 12.84 18.95
C ASP A 350 -13.41 13.46 19.58
N GLY A 351 -12.70 14.33 18.84
CA GLY A 351 -11.42 14.89 19.28
C GLY A 351 -10.30 13.85 19.44
N LEU A 352 -10.45 12.64 18.88
CA LEU A 352 -9.46 11.59 18.94
C LEU A 352 -8.22 12.00 18.15
N THR A 353 -7.07 11.98 18.81
CA THR A 353 -5.79 12.38 18.23
C THR A 353 -4.86 11.17 18.13
N VAL A 354 -4.37 10.91 16.92
CA VAL A 354 -3.31 9.92 16.66
C VAL A 354 -2.01 10.69 16.37
N HIS A 355 -0.97 10.42 17.14
CA HIS A 355 0.29 11.16 17.07
C HIS A 355 1.28 10.58 16.06
N ALA A 356 2.01 11.47 15.39
CA ALA A 356 3.11 11.11 14.50
C ALA A 356 4.27 10.42 15.24
N LEU A 357 5.05 9.62 14.50
CA LEU A 357 6.34 9.12 14.94
C LEU A 357 7.43 10.12 14.53
N ASP A 358 8.11 10.70 15.52
CA ASP A 358 9.23 11.62 15.28
C ASP A 358 10.46 10.84 14.79
N GLY A 359 10.89 11.14 13.55
CA GLY A 359 12.00 10.44 12.89
C GLY A 359 13.36 10.69 13.51
N GLU A 360 13.64 11.92 13.97
CA GLU A 360 14.91 12.25 14.64
C GLU A 360 14.99 11.57 16.01
N ARG A 361 13.87 11.53 16.73
CA ARG A 361 13.75 10.81 17.99
C ARG A 361 13.94 9.31 17.79
N LEU A 362 13.37 8.74 16.73
CA LEU A 362 13.58 7.33 16.37
C LEU A 362 15.04 7.06 16.04
N ALA A 363 15.67 7.88 15.20
CA ALA A 363 17.07 7.75 14.84
C ALA A 363 17.98 7.83 16.07
N GLY A 364 17.73 8.80 16.96
CA GLY A 364 18.45 8.94 18.22
C GLY A 364 18.23 7.76 19.19
N ILE A 365 17.08 7.08 19.15
CA ILE A 365 16.90 5.80 19.84
C ILE A 365 17.80 4.73 19.22
N LEU A 366 17.73 4.55 17.91
CA LEU A 366 18.50 3.53 17.20
C LEU A 366 20.02 3.72 17.36
N ASP A 367 20.50 4.96 17.42
CA ASP A 367 21.91 5.27 17.67
C ASP A 367 22.37 4.77 19.05
N ARG A 368 21.55 4.93 20.10
CA ARG A 368 21.88 4.42 21.44
C ARG A 368 22.03 2.90 21.49
N TYR A 369 21.43 2.19 20.55
CA TYR A 369 21.54 0.73 20.42
C TYR A 369 22.51 0.29 19.30
N GLY A 370 23.13 1.22 18.57
CA GLY A 370 23.99 0.90 17.42
C GLY A 370 23.25 0.21 16.27
N ARG A 371 21.95 0.52 16.10
CA ARG A 371 21.06 -0.13 15.11
C ARG A 371 20.53 0.80 14.02
N ARG A 372 20.99 2.06 13.99
CA ARG A 372 20.58 3.03 12.97
C ARG A 372 21.06 2.62 11.58
N ARG A 373 22.29 2.09 11.48
CA ARG A 373 22.93 1.63 10.25
C ARG A 373 23.43 0.20 10.40
N PHE A 374 23.46 -0.57 9.32
CA PHE A 374 24.12 -1.86 9.27
C PHE A 374 25.63 -1.62 9.15
N SER A 375 26.29 -1.48 10.29
CA SER A 375 27.75 -1.40 10.35
C SER A 375 28.37 -2.71 9.89
N LEU A 376 28.74 -2.81 8.61
CA LEU A 376 29.71 -3.79 8.09
C LEU A 376 31.13 -3.32 8.40
N ARG A 377 31.46 -3.07 9.67
CA ARG A 377 32.84 -2.78 10.10
C ARG A 377 33.48 -4.02 10.69
#